data_AF-J9EVU9-F1
#
_entry.id   AF-J9EVU9-F1
#
_cell.length_a   1.000
_cell.length_b   1.000
_cell.length_c   1.000
_cell.angle_alpha   90.00
_cell.angle_beta   90.00
_cell.angle_gamma   90.00
#
_symmetry.space_group_name_H-M   'P 1'
#
loop_
_entity.id
_entity.type
_entity.pdbx_description
1 polymer ?
#
loop_
_entity_poly.entity_id
_entity_poly.type
_entity_poly.pdbx_seq_one_letter_code
_entity_poly.pdbx_strand_id
1 'polypeptide(L)'
;MDSDASWLVRFLASSREFSQSFSTYLNHILYGIHAEQAVGLRTKAMRCLTLIIEADHAVLKIPEVRKAVQARMMDPNAAVREATIELIGKYLIAKPEYVPQYYPLLIERIKDSGVAVRKRIIRILREICEKQPDYEKVPEMLARIVRRISDEEGVKKLTIDTMQTLLFQPTRERDSIQLINKL
;
A
#
# COMPACT_ATOMS: atom_id res chain seq x y z
N MET A 1 -28.72 1.26 -28.55
CA MET A 1 -29.17 -0.12 -28.81
C MET A 1 -28.22 -1.16 -28.22
N ASP A 2 -26.98 -1.34 -28.70
CA ASP A 2 -26.06 -2.33 -28.10
C ASP A 2 -25.67 -2.00 -26.64
N SER A 3 -25.58 -0.71 -26.31
CA SER A 3 -25.29 -0.26 -24.93
C SER A 3 -26.46 -0.55 -23.97
N ASP A 4 -27.71 -0.33 -24.40
CA ASP A 4 -28.89 -0.50 -23.55
C ASP A 4 -29.14 -1.98 -23.24
N ALA A 5 -28.98 -2.84 -24.26
CA ALA A 5 -29.02 -4.29 -24.09
C ALA A 5 -27.93 -4.77 -23.11
N SER A 6 -26.71 -4.22 -23.21
CA SER A 6 -25.62 -4.54 -22.29
C SER A 6 -25.95 -4.16 -20.83
N TRP A 7 -26.50 -2.97 -20.60
CA TRP A 7 -26.91 -2.53 -19.27
C TRP A 7 -28.04 -3.38 -18.70
N LEU A 8 -29.04 -3.72 -19.52
CA LEU A 8 -30.13 -4.60 -19.10
C LEU A 8 -29.61 -5.99 -18.72
N VAL A 9 -28.71 -6.56 -19.52
CA VAL A 9 -28.08 -7.87 -19.21
C VAL A 9 -27.28 -7.78 -17.91
N ARG A 10 -26.48 -6.73 -17.70
CA ARG A 10 -25.72 -6.53 -16.46
C ARG A 10 -26.64 -6.40 -15.24
N PHE A 11 -27.74 -5.67 -15.38
CA PHE A 11 -28.73 -5.51 -14.31
C PHE A 11 -29.43 -6.84 -13.97
N LEU A 12 -29.86 -7.60 -14.98
CA LEU A 12 -30.45 -8.92 -14.76
C LEU A 12 -29.42 -9.91 -14.16
N ALA A 13 -28.15 -9.82 -14.57
CA ALA A 13 -27.07 -10.64 -14.04
C ALA A 13 -26.69 -10.27 -12.60
N SER A 14 -26.78 -8.99 -12.20
CA SER A 14 -26.48 -8.57 -10.82
C SER A 14 -27.47 -9.17 -9.81
N SER A 15 -28.67 -9.51 -10.25
CA SER A 15 -29.71 -10.15 -9.42
C SER A 15 -29.56 -11.67 -9.34
N ARG A 16 -28.64 -12.28 -10.10
CA ARG A 16 -28.38 -13.73 -10.06
C ARG A 16 -27.53 -14.08 -8.84
N GLU A 17 -27.73 -15.30 -8.33
CA GLU A 17 -27.01 -15.84 -7.15
C GLU A 17 -25.50 -15.70 -7.26
N PHE A 18 -24.93 -15.94 -8.44
CA PHE A 18 -23.49 -15.79 -8.68
C PHE A 18 -22.97 -14.39 -8.29
N SER A 19 -23.66 -13.34 -8.73
CA SER A 19 -23.27 -11.94 -8.46
C SER A 19 -23.50 -11.55 -6.99
N GLN A 20 -24.46 -12.19 -6.32
CA GLN A 20 -24.79 -11.94 -4.90
C GLN A 20 -23.91 -12.74 -3.93
N SER A 21 -23.14 -13.72 -4.41
CA SER A 21 -22.37 -14.65 -3.57
C SER A 21 -20.96 -14.16 -3.20
N PHE A 22 -20.60 -12.92 -3.54
CA PHE A 22 -19.25 -12.38 -3.30
C PHE A 22 -18.81 -12.52 -1.83
N SER A 23 -19.66 -12.14 -0.88
CA SER A 23 -19.36 -12.23 0.55
C SER A 23 -19.06 -13.67 0.99
N THR A 24 -19.80 -14.64 0.45
CA THR A 24 -19.57 -16.07 0.71
C THR A 24 -18.22 -16.52 0.18
N TYR A 25 -17.85 -16.13 -1.04
CA TYR A 25 -16.55 -16.46 -1.61
C TYR A 25 -15.40 -15.81 -0.85
N LEU A 26 -15.55 -14.53 -0.47
CA LEU A 26 -14.56 -13.82 0.31
C LEU A 26 -14.35 -14.48 1.68
N ASN A 27 -15.43 -14.89 2.36
CA ASN A 27 -15.33 -15.59 3.64
C ASN A 27 -14.60 -16.94 3.51
N HIS A 28 -14.85 -17.71 2.47
CA HIS A 28 -14.10 -18.94 2.22
C HIS A 28 -12.61 -18.68 1.94
N ILE A 29 -12.29 -17.62 1.21
CA ILE A 29 -10.90 -17.21 0.98
C ILE A 29 -10.22 -16.81 2.29
N LEU A 30 -10.89 -16.00 3.13
CA LEU A 30 -10.37 -15.61 4.44
C LEU A 30 -10.20 -16.81 5.38
N TYR A 31 -11.15 -17.74 5.38
CA TYR A 31 -11.00 -19.01 6.09
C TYR A 31 -9.77 -19.78 5.61
N GLY A 32 -9.58 -19.88 4.29
CA GLY A 32 -8.41 -20.52 3.69
C GLY A 32 -7.08 -19.84 4.04
N ILE A 33 -7.08 -18.57 4.45
CA ILE A 33 -5.89 -17.86 4.94
C ILE A 33 -5.61 -18.19 6.41
N HIS A 34 -6.64 -18.28 7.24
CA HIS A 34 -6.51 -18.35 8.70
C HIS A 34 -6.55 -19.76 9.29
N ALA A 35 -7.42 -20.63 8.78
CA ALA A 35 -7.72 -21.92 9.40
C ALA A 35 -7.02 -23.11 8.72
N GLU A 36 -6.67 -22.96 7.45
CA GLU A 36 -6.13 -24.05 6.65
C GLU A 36 -4.68 -24.40 7.00
N GLN A 37 -4.38 -25.69 7.15
CA GLN A 37 -3.05 -26.17 7.55
C GLN A 37 -2.11 -26.28 6.34
N ALA A 38 -2.66 -26.67 5.19
CA ALA A 38 -1.88 -26.83 3.97
C ALA A 38 -1.29 -25.48 3.50
N VAL A 39 0.04 -25.37 3.53
CA VAL A 39 0.79 -24.16 3.12
C VAL A 39 0.42 -23.73 1.70
N GLY A 40 0.26 -24.69 0.78
CA GLY A 40 -0.11 -24.42 -0.61
C GLY A 40 -1.49 -23.76 -0.74
N LEU A 41 -2.46 -24.20 0.06
CA LEU A 41 -3.82 -23.66 0.02
C LEU A 41 -3.88 -22.26 0.66
N ARG A 42 -3.19 -22.03 1.79
CA ARG A 42 -3.03 -20.68 2.37
C ARG A 42 -2.39 -19.71 1.38
N THR A 43 -1.37 -20.15 0.65
CA THR A 43 -0.69 -19.33 -0.36
C THR A 43 -1.64 -18.99 -1.51
N LYS A 44 -2.44 -19.95 -1.97
CA LYS A 44 -3.42 -19.73 -3.04
C LYS A 44 -4.55 -18.80 -2.61
N ALA A 45 -5.08 -18.98 -1.40
CA ALA A 45 -6.10 -18.11 -0.82
C ALA A 45 -5.59 -16.65 -0.70
N MET A 46 -4.35 -16.46 -0.25
CA MET A 46 -3.73 -15.12 -0.24
C MET A 46 -3.60 -14.51 -1.64
N ARG A 47 -3.17 -15.29 -2.64
CA ARG A 47 -3.10 -14.81 -4.03
C ARG A 47 -4.48 -14.39 -4.55
N CYS A 48 -5.52 -15.16 -4.26
CA CYS A 48 -6.89 -14.78 -4.59
C CYS A 48 -7.29 -13.46 -3.93
N LEU A 49 -6.98 -13.29 -2.64
CA LEU A 49 -7.27 -12.05 -1.92
C LEU A 49 -6.52 -10.85 -2.53
N THR A 50 -5.25 -11.01 -2.91
CA THR A 50 -4.48 -9.97 -3.61
C THR A 50 -5.16 -9.55 -4.90
N LEU A 51 -5.58 -10.52 -5.74
CA LEU A 51 -6.27 -10.23 -7.00
C LEU A 51 -7.60 -9.50 -6.79
N ILE A 52 -8.35 -9.86 -5.75
CA ILE A 52 -9.59 -9.18 -5.38
C ILE A 52 -9.30 -7.72 -4.98
N ILE A 53 -8.27 -7.49 -4.16
CA ILE A 53 -7.91 -6.14 -3.71
C ILE A 53 -7.43 -5.28 -4.89
N GLU A 54 -6.63 -5.84 -5.81
CA GLU A 54 -6.18 -5.13 -7.02
C GLU A 54 -7.34 -4.77 -7.96
N ALA A 55 -8.38 -5.59 -8.01
CA ALA A 55 -9.59 -5.31 -8.78
C ALA A 55 -10.50 -4.28 -8.11
N ASP A 56 -10.68 -4.36 -6.79
CA ASP A 56 -11.44 -3.40 -5.99
C ASP A 56 -10.81 -3.15 -4.61
N HIS A 57 -10.17 -1.99 -4.52
CA HIS A 57 -9.56 -1.48 -3.30
C HIS A 57 -10.55 -1.27 -2.14
N ALA A 58 -11.86 -1.09 -2.40
CA ALA A 58 -12.85 -0.88 -1.35
C ALA A 58 -12.97 -2.09 -0.41
N VAL A 59 -12.56 -3.28 -0.86
CA VAL A 59 -12.54 -4.52 -0.05
C VAL A 59 -11.62 -4.39 1.17
N LEU A 60 -10.59 -3.53 1.14
CA LEU A 60 -9.72 -3.25 2.30
C LEU A 60 -10.44 -2.54 3.47
N LYS A 61 -11.64 -1.99 3.23
CA LYS A 61 -12.48 -1.43 4.29
C LYS A 61 -13.04 -2.52 5.21
N ILE A 62 -13.19 -3.75 4.70
CA ILE A 62 -13.68 -4.90 5.44
C ILE A 62 -12.67 -5.25 6.54
N PRO A 63 -13.05 -5.23 7.83
CA PRO A 63 -12.11 -5.43 8.94
C PRO A 63 -11.34 -6.75 8.86
N GLU A 64 -11.98 -7.80 8.38
CA GLU A 64 -11.39 -9.15 8.33
C GLU A 64 -10.35 -9.27 7.23
N VAL A 65 -10.57 -8.60 6.09
CA VAL A 65 -9.57 -8.46 5.03
C VAL A 65 -8.38 -7.66 5.55
N ARG A 66 -8.63 -6.54 6.24
CA ARG A 66 -7.57 -5.71 6.82
C ARG A 66 -6.72 -6.52 7.81
N LYS A 67 -7.33 -7.31 8.69
CA LYS A 67 -6.59 -8.20 9.61
C LYS A 67 -5.75 -9.22 8.86
N ALA A 68 -6.29 -9.86 7.83
CA ALA A 68 -5.56 -10.83 7.01
C ALA A 68 -4.33 -10.19 6.33
N VAL A 69 -4.49 -8.99 5.78
CA VAL A 69 -3.40 -8.25 5.14
C VAL A 69 -2.35 -7.79 6.17
N GLN A 70 -2.76 -7.27 7.33
CA GLN A 70 -1.85 -6.85 8.39
C GLN A 70 -1.00 -8.02 8.92
N ALA A 71 -1.61 -9.20 9.11
CA ALA A 71 -0.86 -10.41 9.47
C ALA A 71 0.17 -10.77 8.39
N ARG A 72 -0.19 -10.61 7.12
CA ARG A 72 0.68 -10.91 5.98
C ARG A 72 1.84 -9.92 5.81
N MET A 73 1.70 -8.68 6.28
CA MET A 73 2.81 -7.72 6.36
C MET A 73 3.91 -8.17 7.34
N MET A 74 3.60 -9.13 8.22
CA MET A 74 4.51 -9.70 9.23
C MET A 74 4.91 -11.14 8.91
N ASP A 75 4.67 -11.61 7.68
CA ASP A 75 4.97 -12.98 7.25
C ASP A 75 6.46 -13.32 7.42
N PRO A 76 6.84 -14.53 7.81
CA PRO A 76 8.25 -14.93 7.90
C PRO A 76 9.04 -14.72 6.60
N ASN A 77 8.40 -14.88 5.44
CA ASN A 77 9.04 -14.73 4.14
C ASN A 77 9.09 -13.25 3.69
N ALA A 78 10.30 -12.73 3.48
CA ALA A 78 10.51 -11.35 3.08
C ALA A 78 9.85 -10.97 1.74
N ALA A 79 9.82 -11.88 0.76
CA ALA A 79 9.19 -11.62 -0.53
C ALA A 79 7.67 -11.45 -0.40
N VAL A 80 7.06 -12.20 0.53
CA VAL A 80 5.62 -12.09 0.84
C VAL A 80 5.33 -10.76 1.51
N ARG A 81 6.16 -10.33 2.47
CA ARG A 81 6.04 -9.01 3.10
C ARG A 81 6.17 -7.89 2.07
N GLU A 82 7.16 -7.96 1.19
CA GLU A 82 7.38 -6.96 0.14
C GLU A 82 6.16 -6.83 -0.78
N ALA A 83 5.66 -7.94 -1.31
CA ALA A 83 4.50 -7.95 -2.20
C ALA A 83 3.24 -7.38 -1.51
N THR A 84 3.05 -7.70 -0.23
CA THR A 84 1.91 -7.18 0.55
C THR A 84 2.04 -5.69 0.80
N ILE A 85 3.23 -5.21 1.12
CA ILE A 85 3.50 -3.78 1.31
C ILE A 85 3.32 -3.01 0.01
N GLU A 86 3.74 -3.57 -1.13
CA GLU A 86 3.51 -2.97 -2.45
C GLU A 86 2.02 -2.81 -2.75
N LEU A 87 1.22 -3.85 -2.50
CA LEU A 87 -0.25 -3.80 -2.66
C LEU A 87 -0.86 -2.68 -1.82
N ILE A 88 -0.50 -2.62 -0.53
CA ILE A 88 -1.00 -1.58 0.37
C ILE A 88 -0.49 -0.19 -0.03
N GLY A 89 0.76 -0.07 -0.47
CA GLY A 89 1.32 1.17 -1.00
C GLY A 89 0.47 1.73 -2.13
N LYS A 90 0.20 0.91 -3.16
CA LYS A 90 -0.66 1.31 -4.29
C LYS A 90 -2.04 1.78 -3.84
N TYR A 91 -2.66 1.07 -2.89
CA TYR A 91 -3.95 1.45 -2.32
C TYR A 91 -3.90 2.83 -1.65
N LEU A 92 -2.92 3.07 -0.77
CA LEU A 92 -2.80 4.32 -0.03
C LEU A 92 -2.48 5.51 -0.93
N ILE A 93 -1.75 5.27 -2.01
CA ILE A 93 -1.47 6.27 -3.04
C ILE A 93 -2.73 6.60 -3.86
N ALA A 94 -3.61 5.63 -4.08
CA ALA A 94 -4.90 5.81 -4.76
C ALA A 94 -5.99 6.41 -3.85
N LYS A 95 -5.90 6.16 -2.54
CA LYS A 95 -6.84 6.60 -1.50
C LYS A 95 -6.10 7.22 -0.30
N PRO A 96 -5.58 8.46 -0.46
CA PRO A 96 -4.85 9.22 0.55
C PRO A 96 -5.48 9.24 1.95
N GLU A 97 -6.81 9.27 2.01
CA GLU A 97 -7.60 9.35 3.24
C GLU A 97 -7.38 8.15 4.20
N TYR A 98 -6.83 7.04 3.71
CA TYR A 98 -6.52 5.86 4.54
C TYR A 98 -5.07 5.83 5.04
N VAL A 99 -4.21 6.76 4.63
CA VAL A 99 -2.81 6.81 5.11
C VAL A 99 -2.72 6.82 6.63
N PRO A 100 -3.49 7.62 7.40
CA PRO A 100 -3.41 7.62 8.86
C PRO A 100 -3.65 6.24 9.49
N GLN A 101 -4.51 5.42 8.89
CA GLN A 101 -4.85 4.09 9.40
C GLN A 101 -3.70 3.08 9.24
N TYR A 102 -2.94 3.17 8.14
CA TYR A 102 -1.89 2.20 7.83
C TYR A 102 -0.48 2.69 8.16
N TYR A 103 -0.30 4.01 8.34
CA TYR A 103 0.99 4.62 8.62
C TYR A 103 1.74 3.98 9.81
N PRO A 104 1.12 3.72 10.99
CA PRO A 104 1.82 3.13 12.12
C PRO A 104 2.44 1.75 11.80
N LEU A 105 1.79 0.96 10.93
CA LEU A 105 2.29 -0.34 10.53
C LEU A 105 3.38 -0.22 9.46
N LEU A 106 3.20 0.68 8.48
CA LEU A 106 4.17 0.89 7.41
C LEU A 106 5.49 1.44 7.93
N ILE A 107 5.46 2.41 8.84
CA ILE A 107 6.68 3.06 9.31
C ILE A 107 7.58 2.10 10.09
N GLU A 108 7.01 1.11 10.78
CA GLU A 108 7.77 0.07 11.46
C GLU A 108 8.49 -0.87 10.47
N ARG A 109 7.92 -1.06 9.27
CA ARG A 109 8.55 -1.87 8.20
C ARG A 109 9.77 -1.19 7.57
N ILE A 110 10.07 0.09 7.85
CA ILE A 110 11.32 0.70 7.40
C ILE A 110 12.57 0.05 8.02
N LYS A 111 12.39 -0.68 9.14
CA LYS A 111 13.43 -1.46 9.82
C LYS A 111 13.38 -2.95 9.50
N ASP A 112 12.64 -3.35 8.49
CA ASP A 112 12.51 -4.76 8.12
C ASP A 112 13.87 -5.41 7.82
N SER A 113 13.98 -6.70 8.11
CA SER A 113 15.19 -7.48 7.84
C SER A 113 15.44 -7.68 6.34
N GLY A 114 14.37 -7.66 5.52
CA GLY A 114 14.46 -7.77 4.08
C GLY A 114 14.82 -6.44 3.42
N VAL A 115 15.95 -6.40 2.71
CA VAL A 115 16.42 -5.21 1.97
C VAL A 115 15.36 -4.68 0.99
N ALA A 116 14.72 -5.57 0.23
CA ALA A 116 13.72 -5.19 -0.76
C ALA A 116 12.47 -4.55 -0.10
N VAL A 117 12.08 -5.07 1.06
CA VAL A 117 10.99 -4.52 1.89
C VAL A 117 11.33 -3.10 2.33
N ARG A 118 12.54 -2.85 2.85
CA ARG A 118 12.99 -1.51 3.25
C ARG A 118 12.98 -0.52 2.08
N LYS A 119 13.53 -0.93 0.93
CA LYS A 119 13.51 -0.10 -0.29
C LYS A 119 12.08 0.23 -0.71
N ARG A 120 11.18 -0.73 -0.61
CA ARG A 120 9.76 -0.54 -0.95
C ARG A 120 9.09 0.49 -0.04
N ILE A 121 9.31 0.41 1.26
CA ILE A 121 8.79 1.38 2.23
C ILE A 121 9.30 2.80 1.93
N ILE A 122 10.59 2.97 1.63
CA ILE A 122 11.14 4.29 1.30
C ILE A 122 10.43 4.90 0.08
N ARG A 123 10.16 4.11 -0.97
CA ARG A 123 9.43 4.58 -2.15
C ARG A 123 8.00 5.00 -1.82
N ILE A 124 7.28 4.19 -1.05
CA ILE A 124 5.90 4.52 -0.62
C ILE A 124 5.88 5.80 0.20
N LEU A 125 6.78 5.94 1.18
CA LEU A 125 6.85 7.14 2.01
C LEU A 125 7.20 8.38 1.18
N ARG A 126 8.12 8.26 0.21
CA ARG A 126 8.44 9.32 -0.74
C ARG A 126 7.19 9.77 -1.51
N GLU A 127 6.45 8.84 -2.12
CA GLU A 127 5.24 9.18 -2.88
C GLU A 127 4.16 9.81 -1.99
N ILE A 128 4.02 9.38 -0.73
CA ILE A 128 3.12 10.03 0.23
C ILE A 128 3.56 11.47 0.49
N CYS A 129 4.85 11.72 0.72
CA CYS A 129 5.37 13.08 0.92
C CYS A 129 5.15 13.97 -0.30
N GLU A 130 5.29 13.45 -1.52
CA GLU A 130 5.06 14.18 -2.77
C GLU A 130 3.57 14.51 -2.98
N LYS A 131 2.67 13.57 -2.66
CA LYS A 131 1.22 13.73 -2.89
C LYS A 131 0.49 14.44 -1.76
N GLN A 132 1.01 14.38 -0.54
CA GLN A 132 0.39 14.92 0.66
C GLN A 132 1.42 15.69 1.50
N PRO A 133 1.95 16.82 0.98
CA PRO A 133 2.99 17.59 1.65
C PRO A 133 2.55 18.14 3.02
N ASP A 134 1.25 18.40 3.19
CA ASP A 134 0.67 18.93 4.43
C ASP A 134 0.31 17.85 5.46
N TYR A 135 0.55 16.57 5.17
CA TYR A 135 0.28 15.51 6.14
C TYR A 135 1.20 15.64 7.35
N GLU A 136 0.63 15.68 8.55
CA GLU A 136 1.36 15.97 9.81
C GLU A 136 2.56 15.05 10.09
N LYS A 137 2.58 13.85 9.48
CA LYS A 137 3.67 12.87 9.64
C LYS A 137 4.80 13.01 8.64
N VAL A 138 4.73 13.91 7.67
CA VAL A 138 5.81 14.13 6.69
C VAL A 138 7.17 14.39 7.36
N PRO A 139 7.31 15.25 8.39
CA PRO A 139 8.59 15.42 9.07
C PRO A 139 9.12 14.12 9.71
N GLU A 140 8.23 13.31 10.29
CA GLU A 140 8.56 12.01 10.87
C GLU A 140 9.03 11.02 9.78
N MET A 141 8.33 10.98 8.64
CA MET A 141 8.68 10.16 7.48
C MET A 141 10.08 10.49 6.96
N LEU A 142 10.36 11.77 6.72
CA LEU A 142 11.67 12.24 6.25
C LEU A 142 12.77 11.88 7.25
N ALA A 143 12.53 12.10 8.54
CA ALA A 143 13.47 11.73 9.60
C ALA A 143 13.70 10.21 9.70
N ARG A 144 12.72 9.38 9.35
CA ARG A 144 12.85 7.92 9.30
C ARG A 144 13.61 7.48 8.05
N ILE A 145 13.36 8.10 6.90
CA ILE A 145 14.07 7.84 5.64
C ILE A 145 15.56 8.19 5.79
N VAL A 146 15.90 9.39 6.25
CA VAL A 146 17.31 9.85 6.32
C VAL A 146 18.18 8.95 7.23
N ARG A 147 17.60 8.36 8.28
CA ARG A 147 18.29 7.39 9.16
C ARG A 147 18.72 6.11 8.45
N ARG A 148 18.22 5.84 7.23
CA ARG A 148 18.66 4.71 6.38
C ARG A 148 19.92 5.02 5.56
N ILE A 149 20.60 6.16 5.77
CA ILE A 149 21.85 6.48 5.08
C ILE A 149 23.02 5.56 5.45
N SER A 150 22.99 4.97 6.65
CA SER A 150 23.98 4.00 7.13
C SER A 150 23.60 2.55 6.84
N ASP A 151 22.59 2.34 6.00
CA ASP A 151 22.15 1.03 5.53
C ASP A 151 23.08 0.49 4.43
N GLU A 152 22.84 -0.73 3.97
CA GLU A 152 23.49 -1.34 2.82
C GLU A 152 23.35 -0.46 1.56
N GLU A 153 24.33 -0.55 0.66
CA GLU A 153 24.54 0.38 -0.47
C GLU A 153 23.27 0.63 -1.30
N GLY A 154 22.48 -0.42 -1.57
CA GLY A 154 21.25 -0.29 -2.35
C GLY A 154 20.11 0.49 -1.66
N VAL A 155 20.08 0.51 -0.33
CA VAL A 155 19.11 1.29 0.46
C VAL A 155 19.66 2.69 0.71
N LYS A 156 20.95 2.80 1.03
CA LYS A 156 21.65 4.09 1.19
C LYS A 156 21.51 4.95 -0.06
N LYS A 157 21.79 4.40 -1.25
CA LYS A 157 21.62 5.12 -2.52
C LYS A 157 20.19 5.64 -2.71
N LEU A 158 19.20 4.77 -2.53
CA LEU A 158 17.78 5.16 -2.63
C LEU A 158 17.40 6.25 -1.63
N THR A 159 17.96 6.20 -0.42
CA THR A 159 17.75 7.21 0.62
C THR A 159 18.29 8.57 0.17
N ILE A 160 19.52 8.61 -0.33
CA ILE A 160 20.15 9.84 -0.84
C ILE A 160 19.34 10.40 -2.01
N ASP A 161 19.00 9.57 -2.99
CA ASP A 161 18.21 9.98 -4.18
C ASP A 161 16.84 10.54 -3.77
N THR A 162 16.19 9.92 -2.77
CA THR A 162 14.90 10.35 -2.23
C THR A 162 15.03 11.73 -1.55
N MET A 163 16.03 11.92 -0.69
CA MET A 163 16.23 13.20 0.00
C MET A 163 16.60 14.32 -0.99
N GLN A 164 17.42 14.01 -2.01
CA GLN A 164 17.71 14.95 -3.10
C GLN A 164 16.45 15.35 -3.86
N THR A 165 15.59 14.38 -4.19
CA THR A 165 14.36 14.65 -4.92
C THR A 165 13.35 15.47 -4.12
N LEU A 166 13.24 15.22 -2.81
CA LEU A 166 12.24 15.88 -1.96
C LEU A 166 12.68 17.25 -1.46
N LEU A 167 13.97 17.44 -1.13
CA LEU A 167 14.45 18.63 -0.41
C LEU A 167 15.42 19.50 -1.20
N PHE A 168 16.14 18.94 -2.17
CA PHE A 168 17.24 19.62 -2.86
C PHE A 168 16.96 19.81 -4.35
N GLN A 169 15.76 20.29 -4.67
CA GLN A 169 15.38 20.67 -6.03
C GLN A 169 15.58 22.17 -6.24
N PRO A 170 16.01 22.60 -7.44
CA PRO A 170 16.06 24.03 -7.76
C PRO A 170 14.66 24.65 -7.63
N THR A 171 14.48 25.54 -6.65
CA THR A 171 13.27 26.36 -6.55
C THR A 171 13.24 27.39 -7.68
N ARG A 172 12.08 27.57 -8.33
CA ARG A 172 11.89 28.66 -9.30
C ARG A 172 12.07 29.99 -8.56
N GLU A 173 12.77 30.97 -9.16
CA GLU A 173 13.12 32.26 -8.53
C GLU A 173 11.95 33.02 -7.89
N ARG A 174 10.70 32.77 -8.34
CA ARG A 174 9.49 33.38 -7.76
C ARG A 174 9.12 32.84 -6.38
N ASP A 175 9.46 31.59 -6.07
CA ASP A 175 9.14 30.94 -4.79
C ASP A 175 10.21 31.24 -3.73
N SER A 176 11.44 31.57 -4.15
CA SER A 176 12.52 31.97 -3.23
C SER A 176 12.19 33.22 -2.41
N ILE A 177 11.46 34.18 -2.98
CA ILE A 177 11.07 35.41 -2.24
C ILE A 177 10.07 35.07 -1.13
N GLN A 178 9.16 34.10 -1.35
CA GLN A 178 8.20 33.66 -0.33
C GLN A 178 8.86 32.81 0.77
N LEU A 179 9.88 32.02 0.43
CA LEU A 179 10.68 31.28 1.42
C LEU A 179 11.52 32.21 2.31
N ILE A 180 12.12 33.26 1.74
CA ILE A 180 12.90 34.25 2.50
C ILE A 180 12.01 35.02 3.47
N ASN A 181 10.76 35.31 3.09
CA ASN A 181 9.81 36.06 3.93
C ASN A 181 9.15 35.22 5.04
N LYS A 182 9.40 33.90 5.10
CA LYS A 182 8.88 32.99 6.15
C LYS A 182 9.94 32.56 7.17
N LEU A 183 11.18 33.02 7.03
CA LEU A 183 12.25 32.93 8.03
C LEU A 183 12.24 34.17 8.92
#